data_AF-A0A9W6ZG67-F1
#
_entry.id   AF-A0A9W6ZG67-F1
#
_cell.length_a   1.000
_cell.length_b   1.000
_cell.length_c   1.000
_cell.angle_alpha   90.00
_cell.angle_beta   90.00
_cell.angle_gamma   90.00
#
_symmetry.space_group_name_H-M   'P 1'
#
loop_
_entity.id
_entity.type
_entity.pdbx_description
1 polymer ?
#
loop_
_entity_poly.entity_id
_entity_poly.type
_entity_poly.pdbx_seq_one_letter_code
_entity_poly.pdbx_strand_id
1 'polypeptide(L)'
;IINTNTQAKYSLISADDQNYLYECAGLLKNNCGLGVCACSISLFTSPLLFRMRSLISSGSSGGSGWDRGEAGAEAGALMTSMASLSKGFVRGGVDGESGDAFRMALQAAVQVLGIMGEEEQARGGGMVLAHRMVALLGDEVTAWAGGVVGPLVRNCERDVVEVVQLMNQLLIRFGGRMASCMEKAVLPFMVRCEKLAPVDGSREQVEAEARGLHKIQILFLQHLVSNGCGGVLFSKDVAPGLEGILDLVARGMEIKEGARSCVIFMRKLCEEVGGGGAGEGVEGAFWDFVFNRSLVHLWRAMMGKGFSAKDAQCLRTLAEGARLMVVVRERRTERFMGFVDALSGFVGDIKGREVNRMKGANEGEFKDIIKRALMQ
;
A
#
# COMPACT_ATOMS: atom_id res chain seq x y z
N ILE A 1 16.90 33.26 10.72
CA ILE A 1 15.45 33.34 10.40
C ILE A 1 14.86 31.96 10.65
N ILE A 2 14.86 31.52 11.91
CA ILE A 2 14.28 30.24 12.33
C ILE A 2 13.58 30.58 13.62
N ASN A 3 12.26 30.51 13.64
CA ASN A 3 11.47 30.80 14.82
C ASN A 3 11.39 29.52 15.65
N THR A 4 12.21 29.44 16.69
CA THR A 4 12.19 28.35 17.68
C THR A 4 11.36 28.70 18.91
N ASN A 5 10.47 29.70 18.83
CA ASN A 5 9.78 30.22 20.00
C ASN A 5 8.27 29.93 19.98
N THR A 6 7.85 29.10 20.91
CA THR A 6 6.49 28.73 21.31
C THR A 6 5.75 29.89 22.01
N GLN A 7 5.80 31.08 21.40
CA GLN A 7 4.88 32.18 21.71
C GLN A 7 4.45 32.84 20.40
N ALA A 8 3.39 32.29 19.81
CA ALA A 8 2.77 32.84 18.62
C ALA A 8 2.14 34.21 18.93
N LYS A 9 2.62 35.25 18.24
CA LYS A 9 1.69 36.28 17.75
C LYS A 9 2.08 36.92 16.42
N TYR A 10 3.35 36.87 15.99
CA TYR A 10 3.73 37.32 14.65
C TYR A 10 4.92 36.52 14.11
N SER A 11 4.65 35.41 13.43
CA SER A 11 5.66 34.85 12.52
C SER A 11 5.73 35.78 11.30
N LEU A 12 6.88 36.39 11.05
CA LEU A 12 7.11 37.27 9.89
C LEU A 12 6.96 36.52 8.55
N ILE A 13 7.02 35.18 8.58
CA ILE A 13 7.03 34.30 7.41
C ILE A 13 6.09 33.12 7.68
N SER A 14 5.20 32.78 6.75
CA SER A 14 4.28 31.64 6.90
C SER A 14 5.03 30.29 6.93
N ALA A 15 4.38 29.22 7.38
CA ALA A 15 4.99 27.89 7.37
C ALA A 15 5.30 27.41 5.93
N ASP A 16 4.44 27.74 4.97
CA ASP A 16 4.65 27.41 3.56
C ASP A 16 5.83 28.18 2.97
N ASP A 17 5.95 29.48 3.27
CA ASP A 17 7.09 30.29 2.85
C ASP A 17 8.41 29.77 3.45
N GLN A 18 8.39 29.30 4.70
CA GLN A 18 9.56 28.65 5.31
C GLN A 18 9.95 27.37 4.57
N ASN A 19 8.98 26.54 4.17
CA ASN A 19 9.24 25.34 3.37
C ASN A 19 9.86 25.67 2.01
N TYR A 20 9.40 26.74 1.34
CA TYR A 20 10.01 27.23 0.11
C TYR A 20 11.46 27.68 0.32
N LEU A 21 11.77 28.35 1.43
CA LEU A 21 13.14 28.73 1.77
C LEU A 21 14.06 27.51 1.96
N TYR A 22 13.57 26.45 2.62
CA TYR A 22 14.31 25.19 2.74
C TYR A 22 14.52 24.52 1.38
N GLU A 23 13.49 24.49 0.53
CA GLU A 23 13.60 23.97 -0.84
C GLU A 23 14.64 24.75 -1.67
N CYS A 24 14.61 26.09 -1.61
CA CYS A 24 15.62 26.95 -2.23
C CYS A 24 17.03 26.66 -1.69
N ALA A 25 17.19 26.50 -0.38
CA ALA A 25 18.48 26.16 0.22
C ALA A 25 19.02 24.81 -0.30
N GLY A 26 18.15 23.81 -0.45
CA GLY A 26 18.50 22.53 -1.04
C GLY A 26 18.94 22.66 -2.49
N LEU A 27 18.20 23.43 -3.30
CA LEU A 27 18.52 23.66 -4.72
C LEU A 27 19.85 24.39 -4.88
N LEU A 28 20.11 25.42 -4.07
CA LEU A 28 21.37 26.15 -4.07
C LEU A 28 22.54 25.22 -3.69
N LYS A 29 22.35 24.37 -2.68
CA LYS A 29 23.39 23.42 -2.26
C LYS A 29 23.74 22.43 -3.36
N ASN A 30 22.74 21.91 -4.08
CA ASN A 30 22.94 20.83 -5.05
C ASN A 30 23.32 21.35 -6.46
N ASN A 31 22.74 22.45 -6.93
CA ASN A 31 22.83 22.88 -8.33
C ASN A 31 23.87 23.97 -8.58
N CYS A 32 24.41 24.63 -7.55
CA CYS A 32 25.23 25.80 -7.80
C CYS A 32 26.60 25.51 -8.44
N GLY A 33 27.06 24.26 -8.60
CA GLY A 33 28.29 23.92 -9.38
C GLY A 33 29.58 24.65 -8.97
N LEU A 34 29.51 25.47 -7.92
CA LEU A 34 30.56 26.32 -7.44
C LEU A 34 31.20 25.56 -6.29
N GLY A 35 32.50 25.33 -6.37
CA GLY A 35 33.33 24.98 -5.20
C GLY A 35 33.32 26.05 -4.08
N VAL A 36 32.33 26.96 -4.07
CA VAL A 36 32.21 28.16 -3.25
C VAL A 36 30.88 28.25 -2.50
N CYS A 37 29.92 27.34 -2.70
CA CYS A 37 28.85 27.16 -1.70
C CYS A 37 29.37 26.27 -0.55
N ALA A 38 30.39 26.75 0.15
CA ALA A 38 31.01 26.15 1.35
C ALA A 38 30.06 26.10 2.56
N CYS A 39 28.79 26.45 2.37
CA CYS A 39 27.74 26.29 3.36
C CYS A 39 27.46 24.78 3.48
N SER A 40 27.91 24.20 4.58
CA SER A 40 27.61 22.81 4.95
C SER A 40 26.09 22.64 5.06
N ILE A 41 25.56 21.50 4.59
CA ILE A 41 24.13 21.20 4.73
C ILE A 41 23.72 21.14 6.21
N SER A 42 24.67 20.86 7.10
CA SER A 42 24.50 20.86 8.56
C SER A 42 23.99 22.20 9.09
N LEU A 43 24.25 23.32 8.41
CA LEU A 43 23.75 24.64 8.83
C LEU A 43 22.22 24.72 8.75
N PHE A 44 21.60 23.95 7.85
CA PHE A 44 20.15 23.86 7.72
C PHE A 44 19.58 22.67 8.50
N THR A 45 20.29 21.54 8.51
CA THR A 45 19.76 20.29 9.09
C THR A 45 20.00 20.17 10.58
N SER A 46 21.10 20.72 11.13
CA SER A 46 21.42 20.58 12.56
C SER A 46 20.38 21.24 13.48
N PRO A 47 19.88 22.46 13.21
CA PRO A 47 18.84 23.05 14.06
C PRO A 47 17.55 22.21 14.07
N LEU A 48 17.15 21.69 12.91
CA LEU A 48 15.97 20.83 12.76
C LEU A 48 16.15 19.52 13.52
N LEU A 49 17.28 18.84 13.32
CA LEU A 49 17.60 17.58 13.98
C LEU A 49 17.76 17.74 15.50
N PHE A 50 18.41 18.82 15.95
CA PHE A 50 18.54 19.13 17.36
C PHE A 50 17.16 19.30 18.00
N ARG A 51 16.28 20.06 17.35
CA ARG A 51 14.92 20.27 17.88
C ARG A 51 14.10 18.99 17.90
N MET A 52 14.15 18.17 16.85
CA MET A 52 13.53 16.84 16.84
C MET A 52 14.05 15.96 18.00
N ARG A 53 15.36 15.95 18.25
CA ARG A 53 15.97 15.18 19.35
C ARG A 53 15.54 15.70 20.73
N SER A 54 15.40 17.01 20.88
CA SER A 54 14.85 17.62 22.10
C SER A 54 13.43 17.12 22.36
N LEU A 55 12.57 17.15 21.33
CA LEU A 55 11.20 16.67 21.41
C LEU A 55 11.13 15.17 21.74
N ILE A 56 12.00 14.35 21.14
CA ILE A 56 12.11 12.91 21.45
C ILE A 56 12.53 12.68 22.91
N SER A 57 13.46 13.49 23.42
CA SER A 57 14.00 13.35 24.79
C SER A 57 12.97 13.73 25.84
N SER A 58 12.33 14.90 25.69
CA SER A 58 11.14 15.28 26.47
C SER A 58 10.07 14.21 26.34
N GLY A 59 9.94 13.70 25.12
CA GLY A 59 9.09 12.61 24.70
C GLY A 59 9.11 11.36 25.57
N SER A 60 10.31 10.87 25.76
CA SER A 60 10.56 9.61 26.44
C SER A 60 10.54 9.76 27.96
N SER A 61 10.70 10.98 28.48
CA SER A 61 10.77 11.27 29.92
C SER A 61 9.39 11.39 30.61
N GLY A 62 8.30 11.54 29.85
CA GLY A 62 6.94 11.62 30.39
C GLY A 62 6.71 12.77 31.37
N GLY A 63 7.49 13.85 31.27
CA GLY A 63 7.47 14.96 32.22
C GLY A 63 6.09 15.65 32.32
N SER A 64 5.71 16.06 33.53
CA SER A 64 4.50 16.82 33.77
C SER A 64 4.54 18.17 33.02
N GLY A 65 3.56 18.43 32.16
CA GLY A 65 3.45 19.68 31.39
C GLY A 65 3.85 19.58 29.91
N TRP A 66 4.21 18.38 29.43
CA TRP A 66 4.45 18.18 28.01
C TRP A 66 3.12 18.04 27.24
N ASP A 67 2.81 19.04 26.41
CA ASP A 67 1.71 18.98 25.45
C ASP A 67 2.11 18.14 24.23
N ARG A 68 1.51 16.95 24.13
CA ARG A 68 1.78 16.01 23.03
C ARG A 68 1.28 16.54 21.69
N GLY A 69 0.17 17.26 21.66
CA GLY A 69 -0.42 17.81 20.44
C GLY A 69 0.45 18.95 19.88
N GLU A 70 0.88 19.88 20.73
CA GLU A 70 1.80 20.95 20.32
C GLU A 70 3.15 20.38 19.85
N ALA A 71 3.71 19.41 20.59
CA ALA A 71 4.94 18.74 20.19
C ALA A 71 4.80 17.93 18.89
N GLY A 72 3.65 17.29 18.67
CA GLY A 72 3.33 16.57 17.44
C GLY A 72 3.25 17.50 16.24
N ALA A 73 2.60 18.66 16.40
CA ALA A 73 2.54 19.70 15.38
C ALA A 73 3.93 20.25 15.04
N GLU A 74 4.75 20.55 16.06
CA GLU A 74 6.12 21.01 15.86
C GLU A 74 6.97 19.95 15.15
N ALA A 75 6.94 18.70 15.60
CA ALA A 75 7.68 17.61 14.99
C ALA A 75 7.26 17.39 13.53
N GLY A 76 5.96 17.46 13.24
CA GLY A 76 5.41 17.41 11.88
C GLY A 76 5.97 18.50 10.97
N ALA A 77 6.03 19.75 11.45
CA ALA A 77 6.59 20.88 10.71
C ALA A 77 8.10 20.72 10.46
N LEU A 78 8.86 20.23 11.45
CA LEU A 78 10.30 19.97 11.31
C LEU A 78 10.58 18.89 10.26
N MET A 79 9.81 17.78 10.27
CA MET A 79 9.93 16.73 9.26
C MET A 79 9.56 17.22 7.85
N THR A 80 8.54 18.07 7.75
CA THR A 80 8.13 18.70 6.47
C THR A 80 9.20 19.67 5.96
N SER A 81 9.86 20.41 6.84
CA SER A 81 10.99 21.28 6.50
C SER A 81 12.17 20.47 5.97
N MET A 82 12.53 19.37 6.63
CA MET A 82 13.55 18.43 6.15
C MET A 82 13.19 17.82 4.79
N ALA A 83 11.92 17.47 4.60
CA ALA A 83 11.42 16.96 3.32
C ALA A 83 11.48 18.01 2.21
N SER A 84 11.18 19.27 2.51
CA SER A 84 11.26 20.39 1.57
C SER A 84 12.71 20.69 1.19
N LEU A 85 13.64 20.68 2.15
CA LEU A 85 15.08 20.75 1.89
C LEU A 85 15.55 19.65 0.93
N SER A 86 15.04 18.43 1.11
CA SER A 86 15.37 17.27 0.26
C SER A 86 14.91 17.40 -1.20
N LYS A 87 14.01 18.34 -1.52
CA LYS A 87 13.54 18.58 -2.90
C LYS A 87 14.63 19.11 -3.81
N GLY A 88 15.60 19.81 -3.25
CA GLY A 88 16.75 20.32 -4.00
C GLY A 88 17.73 19.26 -4.48
N PHE A 89 17.62 18.03 -3.98
CA PHE A 89 18.53 16.93 -4.29
C PHE A 89 17.91 15.96 -5.30
N VAL A 90 18.73 15.49 -6.25
CA VAL A 90 18.31 14.57 -7.31
C VAL A 90 18.03 13.17 -6.73
N ARG A 91 17.09 12.45 -7.36
CA ARG A 91 16.75 11.07 -6.98
C ARG A 91 17.95 10.13 -7.19
N GLY A 92 18.29 9.35 -6.18
CA GLY A 92 19.13 8.15 -6.35
C GLY A 92 20.62 8.27 -6.05
N GLY A 93 21.04 9.13 -5.12
CA GLY A 93 22.44 9.10 -4.68
C GLY A 93 22.88 10.38 -3.99
N VAL A 94 22.32 10.66 -2.80
CA VAL A 94 22.91 11.67 -1.92
C VAL A 94 23.88 10.94 -0.99
N ASP A 95 25.17 11.24 -1.12
CA ASP A 95 26.24 10.68 -0.31
C ASP A 95 26.86 11.75 0.62
N GLY A 96 27.86 11.32 1.39
CA GLY A 96 28.56 12.15 2.36
C GLY A 96 27.64 12.82 3.38
N GLU A 97 27.98 14.07 3.71
CA GLU A 97 27.31 14.86 4.75
C GLU A 97 25.79 15.01 4.52
N SER A 98 25.37 15.15 3.26
CA SER A 98 23.95 15.32 2.92
C SER A 98 23.18 14.03 3.12
N GLY A 99 23.77 12.89 2.70
CA GLY A 99 23.19 11.57 2.93
C GLY A 99 23.05 11.27 4.42
N ASP A 100 24.08 11.57 5.20
CA ASP A 100 24.08 11.39 6.66
C ASP A 100 23.01 12.23 7.34
N ALA A 101 22.85 13.50 6.93
CA ALA A 101 21.80 14.36 7.48
C ALA A 101 20.40 13.81 7.23
N PHE A 102 20.13 13.31 6.02
CA PHE A 102 18.83 12.74 5.67
C PHE A 102 18.58 11.37 6.32
N ARG A 103 19.63 10.54 6.47
CA ARG A 103 19.57 9.32 7.30
C ARG A 103 19.19 9.64 8.75
N MET A 104 19.87 10.61 9.35
CA MET A 104 19.58 11.04 10.73
C MET A 104 18.16 11.60 10.86
N ALA A 105 17.67 12.30 9.83
CA ALA A 105 16.29 12.80 9.80
C ALA A 105 15.27 11.65 9.79
N LEU A 106 15.49 10.63 8.95
CA LEU A 106 14.63 9.45 8.90
C LEU A 106 14.66 8.67 10.22
N GLN A 107 15.83 8.52 10.84
CA GLN A 107 15.97 7.89 12.16
C GLN A 107 15.22 8.67 13.25
N ALA A 108 15.33 10.00 13.25
CA ALA A 108 14.60 10.84 14.17
C ALA A 108 13.09 10.76 13.92
N ALA A 109 12.66 10.72 12.66
CA ALA A 109 11.25 10.56 12.29
C ALA A 109 10.67 9.22 12.79
N VAL A 110 11.41 8.12 12.69
CA VAL A 110 11.00 6.83 13.28
C VAL A 110 10.74 6.95 14.79
N GLN A 111 11.61 7.64 15.52
CA GLN A 111 11.44 7.85 16.96
C GLN A 111 10.26 8.77 17.27
N VAL A 112 10.11 9.87 16.51
CA VAL A 112 8.96 10.77 16.62
C VAL A 112 7.66 10.01 16.39
N LEU A 113 7.55 9.20 15.33
CA LEU A 113 6.36 8.41 15.05
C LEU A 113 6.09 7.35 16.12
N GLY A 114 7.14 6.79 16.73
CA GLY A 114 7.01 5.89 17.88
C GLY A 114 6.41 6.55 19.12
N ILE A 115 6.72 7.83 19.36
CA ILE A 115 6.30 8.58 20.55
C ILE A 115 5.02 9.37 20.32
N MET A 116 4.82 9.93 19.13
CA MET A 116 3.79 10.92 18.79
C MET A 116 2.96 10.49 17.57
N GLY A 117 3.00 9.21 17.19
CA GLY A 117 2.28 8.72 16.00
C GLY A 117 0.75 8.81 16.10
N GLU A 118 0.17 9.11 17.26
CA GLU A 118 -1.27 9.38 17.42
C GLU A 118 -1.63 10.79 16.95
N GLU A 119 -0.67 11.72 16.92
CA GLU A 119 -0.88 13.09 16.47
C GLU A 119 -0.87 13.17 14.93
N GLU A 120 -1.94 13.67 14.33
CA GLU A 120 -2.14 13.74 12.87
C GLU A 120 -1.01 14.51 12.17
N GLN A 121 -0.57 15.63 12.75
CA GLN A 121 0.48 16.45 12.18
C GLN A 121 1.84 15.73 12.19
N ALA A 122 2.14 14.96 13.23
CA ALA A 122 3.36 14.16 13.31
C ALA A 122 3.34 13.05 12.26
N ARG A 123 2.21 12.34 12.09
CA ARG A 123 2.04 11.36 11.01
C ARG A 123 2.20 11.99 9.63
N GLY A 124 1.53 13.11 9.39
CA GLY A 124 1.61 13.86 8.14
C GLY A 124 3.04 14.23 7.76
N GLY A 125 3.77 14.87 8.67
CA GLY A 125 5.18 15.21 8.45
C GLY A 125 6.07 13.97 8.25
N GLY A 126 5.82 12.91 9.01
CA GLY A 126 6.54 11.64 8.90
C GLY A 126 6.35 10.96 7.54
N MET A 127 5.11 10.93 7.02
CA MET A 127 4.81 10.41 5.69
C MET A 127 5.46 11.22 4.57
N VAL A 128 5.34 12.56 4.64
CA VAL A 128 5.94 13.47 3.65
C VAL A 128 7.45 13.25 3.58
N LEU A 129 8.12 13.18 4.74
CA LEU A 129 9.55 12.89 4.80
C LEU A 129 9.87 11.49 4.28
N ALA A 130 9.13 10.45 4.70
CA ALA A 130 9.36 9.08 4.28
C ALA A 130 9.27 8.91 2.76
N HIS A 131 8.22 9.46 2.12
CA HIS A 131 8.07 9.44 0.65
C HIS A 131 9.28 10.05 -0.06
N ARG A 132 9.83 11.15 0.47
CA ARG A 132 11.04 11.79 -0.06
C ARG A 132 12.27 10.90 0.14
N MET A 133 12.42 10.32 1.33
CA MET A 133 13.57 9.46 1.64
C MET A 133 13.61 8.20 0.78
N VAL A 134 12.45 7.60 0.47
CA VAL A 134 12.34 6.47 -0.47
C VAL A 134 12.98 6.81 -1.82
N ALA A 135 12.73 8.01 -2.34
CA ALA A 135 13.32 8.46 -3.60
C ALA A 135 14.80 8.83 -3.49
N LEU A 136 15.21 9.35 -2.33
CA LEU A 136 16.53 9.97 -2.12
C LEU A 136 17.61 8.99 -1.68
N LEU A 137 17.35 8.26 -0.60
CA LEU A 137 18.29 7.34 0.04
C LEU A 137 18.24 5.93 -0.57
N GLY A 138 17.24 5.64 -1.38
CA GLY A 138 17.10 4.34 -2.03
C GLY A 138 17.07 3.19 -1.03
N ASP A 139 17.95 2.22 -1.22
CA ASP A 139 17.94 0.95 -0.48
C ASP A 139 18.15 1.11 1.02
N GLU A 140 18.81 2.17 1.47
CA GLU A 140 19.06 2.39 2.90
C GLU A 140 17.77 2.61 3.71
N VAL A 141 16.68 3.00 3.05
CA VAL A 141 15.37 3.18 3.68
C VAL A 141 14.81 1.86 4.21
N THR A 142 15.19 0.72 3.63
CA THR A 142 14.60 -0.57 3.99
C THR A 142 14.82 -0.94 5.46
N ALA A 143 15.94 -0.50 6.05
CA ALA A 143 16.25 -0.72 7.47
C ALA A 143 15.30 0.02 8.42
N TRP A 144 14.72 1.14 7.97
CA TRP A 144 13.85 2.02 8.78
C TRP A 144 12.37 1.87 8.43
N ALA A 145 12.05 1.18 7.34
CA ALA A 145 10.68 1.04 6.81
C ALA A 145 9.69 0.55 7.88
N GLY A 146 10.03 -0.49 8.65
CA GLY A 146 9.17 -1.01 9.71
C GLY A 146 8.90 -0.01 10.83
N GLY A 147 9.89 0.82 11.17
CA GLY A 147 9.77 1.88 12.17
C GLY A 147 8.87 3.04 11.74
N VAL A 148 8.72 3.24 10.43
CA VAL A 148 7.79 4.23 9.86
C VAL A 148 6.40 3.64 9.64
N VAL A 149 6.31 2.52 8.92
CA VAL A 149 5.03 1.89 8.54
C VAL A 149 4.26 1.43 9.77
N GLY A 150 4.93 0.86 10.77
CA GLY A 150 4.27 0.31 11.95
C GLY A 150 3.38 1.34 12.68
N PRO A 151 3.93 2.46 13.17
CA PRO A 151 3.13 3.51 13.80
C PRO A 151 2.05 4.12 12.88
N LEU A 152 2.37 4.35 11.60
CA LEU A 152 1.41 4.90 10.64
C LEU A 152 0.20 3.99 10.46
N VAL A 153 0.42 2.69 10.25
CA VAL A 153 -0.66 1.70 10.10
C VAL A 153 -1.53 1.59 11.35
N ARG A 154 -0.92 1.66 12.55
CA ARG A 154 -1.67 1.55 13.80
C ARG A 154 -2.58 2.75 14.05
N ASN A 155 -2.16 3.94 13.61
CA ASN A 155 -2.76 5.20 14.02
C ASN A 155 -3.42 5.98 12.88
N CYS A 156 -3.38 5.50 11.63
CA CYS A 156 -3.97 6.23 10.50
C CYS A 156 -5.48 6.42 10.65
N GLU A 157 -5.99 7.54 10.17
CA GLU A 157 -7.40 7.92 10.19
C GLU A 157 -7.78 8.42 8.80
N ARG A 158 -7.92 9.75 8.65
CA ARG A 158 -8.15 10.40 7.35
C ARG A 158 -6.96 10.22 6.39
N ASP A 159 -5.78 9.92 6.95
CA ASP A 159 -4.53 9.69 6.24
C ASP A 159 -4.32 8.23 5.75
N VAL A 160 -5.36 7.39 5.81
CA VAL A 160 -5.28 5.97 5.39
C VAL A 160 -4.85 5.80 3.92
N VAL A 161 -5.23 6.74 3.05
CA VAL A 161 -4.89 6.70 1.62
C VAL A 161 -3.38 6.91 1.44
N GLU A 162 -2.83 7.92 2.11
CA GLU A 162 -1.41 8.29 2.08
C GLU A 162 -0.54 7.17 2.65
N VAL A 163 -0.99 6.54 3.74
CA VAL A 163 -0.30 5.38 4.32
C VAL A 163 -0.20 4.23 3.32
N VAL A 164 -1.29 3.90 2.62
CA VAL A 164 -1.25 2.86 1.58
C VAL A 164 -0.41 3.26 0.39
N GLN A 165 -0.42 4.53 -0.02
CA GLN A 165 0.46 5.01 -1.08
C GLN A 165 1.93 4.83 -0.71
N LEU A 166 2.33 5.10 0.54
CA LEU A 166 3.69 4.86 1.02
C LEU A 166 4.03 3.38 1.01
N MET A 167 3.16 2.52 1.54
CA MET A 167 3.36 1.07 1.54
C MET A 167 3.50 0.52 0.12
N ASN A 168 2.66 0.97 -0.81
CA ASN A 168 2.74 0.58 -2.22
C ASN A 168 4.02 1.09 -2.87
N GLN A 169 4.46 2.32 -2.57
CA GLN A 169 5.73 2.86 -3.06
C GLN A 169 6.91 2.00 -2.60
N LEU A 170 6.92 1.59 -1.32
CA LEU A 170 7.93 0.70 -0.76
C LEU A 170 7.92 -0.66 -1.47
N LEU A 171 6.75 -1.25 -1.68
CA LEU A 171 6.60 -2.53 -2.37
C LEU A 171 7.08 -2.46 -3.82
N ILE A 172 6.66 -1.44 -4.57
CA ILE A 172 7.05 -1.26 -5.97
C ILE A 172 8.57 -1.05 -6.09
N ARG A 173 9.17 -0.28 -5.18
CA ARG A 173 10.59 0.06 -5.27
C ARG A 173 11.51 -1.05 -4.76
N PHE A 174 11.14 -1.72 -3.68
CA PHE A 174 12.04 -2.63 -2.97
C PHE A 174 11.62 -4.10 -3.03
N GLY A 175 10.40 -4.40 -3.50
CA GLY A 175 9.89 -5.75 -3.72
C GLY A 175 9.97 -6.64 -2.48
N GLY A 176 10.39 -7.89 -2.69
CA GLY A 176 10.53 -8.92 -1.65
C GLY A 176 11.37 -8.51 -0.43
N ARG A 177 12.25 -7.50 -0.54
CA ARG A 177 12.99 -6.96 0.61
C ARG A 177 12.07 -6.32 1.66
N MET A 178 10.84 -6.00 1.31
CA MET A 178 9.82 -5.47 2.21
C MET A 178 8.99 -6.55 2.91
N ALA A 179 9.23 -7.83 2.64
CA ALA A 179 8.43 -8.92 3.21
C ALA A 179 8.32 -8.84 4.75
N SER A 180 9.44 -8.68 5.47
CA SER A 180 9.46 -8.61 6.94
C SER A 180 8.75 -7.36 7.49
N CYS A 181 8.78 -6.25 6.76
CA CYS A 181 8.04 -5.05 7.11
C CYS A 181 6.53 -5.26 6.90
N MET A 182 6.15 -5.87 5.77
CA MET A 182 4.75 -6.10 5.42
C MET A 182 4.09 -7.18 6.28
N GLU A 183 4.82 -8.22 6.68
CA GLU A 183 4.34 -9.24 7.62
C GLU A 183 3.78 -8.62 8.89
N LYS A 184 4.48 -7.63 9.44
CA LYS A 184 4.05 -6.89 10.62
C LYS A 184 2.97 -5.84 10.36
N ALA A 185 2.68 -5.52 9.09
CA ALA A 185 1.79 -4.43 8.71
C ALA A 185 0.43 -4.92 8.17
N VAL A 186 0.37 -6.08 7.50
CA VAL A 186 -0.83 -6.56 6.79
C VAL A 186 -2.04 -6.66 7.72
N LEU A 187 -1.97 -7.44 8.80
CA LEU A 187 -3.12 -7.63 9.69
C LEU A 187 -3.47 -6.35 10.47
N PRO A 188 -2.50 -5.60 11.07
CA PRO A 188 -2.83 -4.33 11.72
C PRO A 188 -3.51 -3.34 10.76
N PHE A 189 -3.11 -3.32 9.50
CA PHE A 189 -3.73 -2.46 8.49
C PHE A 189 -5.16 -2.90 8.15
N MET A 190 -5.41 -4.21 8.00
CA MET A 190 -6.77 -4.72 7.80
C MET A 190 -7.69 -4.36 8.98
N VAL A 191 -7.23 -4.61 10.21
CA VAL A 191 -7.97 -4.28 11.44
C VAL A 191 -8.21 -2.78 11.55
N ARG A 192 -7.24 -1.95 11.16
CA ARG A 192 -7.42 -0.49 11.19
C ARG A 192 -8.47 -0.04 10.18
N CYS A 193 -8.45 -0.60 8.96
CA CYS A 193 -9.49 -0.32 7.98
C CYS A 193 -10.88 -0.68 8.52
N GLU A 194 -11.06 -1.86 9.13
CA GLU A 194 -12.34 -2.25 9.73
C GLU A 194 -12.84 -1.23 10.77
N LYS A 195 -11.94 -0.66 11.58
CA LYS A 195 -12.28 0.40 12.55
C LYS A 195 -12.63 1.74 11.89
N LEU A 196 -12.10 2.00 10.70
CA LEU A 196 -12.41 3.20 9.90
C LEU A 196 -13.63 3.00 9.00
N ALA A 197 -14.24 1.81 9.01
CA ALA A 197 -15.44 1.57 8.22
C ALA A 197 -16.55 2.54 8.66
N PRO A 198 -17.21 3.21 7.71
CA PRO A 198 -18.24 4.20 8.03
C PRO A 198 -19.42 3.52 8.74
N VAL A 199 -19.82 4.09 9.87
CA VAL A 199 -20.99 3.64 10.65
C VAL A 199 -22.11 4.67 10.69
N ASP A 200 -21.78 5.94 10.42
CA ASP A 200 -22.69 7.07 10.50
C ASP A 200 -22.82 7.77 9.14
N GLY A 201 -24.00 8.29 8.85
CA GLY A 201 -24.30 9.01 7.61
C GLY A 201 -25.51 8.46 6.86
N SER A 202 -25.77 9.01 5.67
CA SER A 202 -26.79 8.43 4.78
C SER A 202 -26.32 7.06 4.28
N ARG A 203 -27.25 6.18 3.93
CA ARG A 203 -26.93 4.86 3.38
C ARG A 203 -25.98 4.96 2.17
N GLU A 204 -26.23 5.91 1.27
CA GLU A 204 -25.40 6.11 0.08
C GLU A 204 -23.97 6.54 0.42
N GLN A 205 -23.81 7.41 1.42
CA GLN A 205 -22.52 7.88 1.89
C GLN A 205 -21.72 6.75 2.54
N VAL A 206 -22.34 6.01 3.46
CA VAL A 206 -21.75 4.85 4.14
C VAL A 206 -21.30 3.80 3.10
N GLU A 207 -22.15 3.50 2.13
CA GLU A 207 -21.79 2.55 1.06
C GLU A 207 -20.64 3.08 0.16
N ALA A 208 -20.59 4.38 -0.12
CA ALA A 208 -19.52 4.98 -0.93
C ALA A 208 -18.17 4.99 -0.21
N GLU A 209 -18.14 5.38 1.06
CA GLU A 209 -16.94 5.39 1.89
C GLU A 209 -16.43 3.96 2.13
N ALA A 210 -17.32 3.00 2.40
CA ALA A 210 -16.97 1.59 2.54
C ALA A 210 -16.34 1.03 1.26
N ARG A 211 -16.88 1.38 0.08
CA ARG A 211 -16.27 1.01 -1.22
C ARG A 211 -14.89 1.64 -1.41
N GLY A 212 -14.72 2.89 -0.99
CA GLY A 212 -13.44 3.60 -1.04
C GLY A 212 -12.37 2.89 -0.21
N LEU A 213 -12.70 2.56 1.03
CA LEU A 213 -11.82 1.83 1.95
C LEU A 213 -11.49 0.43 1.43
N HIS A 214 -12.49 -0.30 0.96
CA HIS A 214 -12.28 -1.63 0.37
C HIS A 214 -11.32 -1.58 -0.83
N LYS A 215 -11.48 -0.59 -1.72
CA LYS A 215 -10.58 -0.39 -2.86
C LYS A 215 -9.13 -0.17 -2.40
N ILE A 216 -8.91 0.58 -1.32
CA ILE A 216 -7.59 0.85 -0.75
C ILE A 216 -6.96 -0.45 -0.21
N GLN A 217 -7.74 -1.26 0.52
CA GLN A 217 -7.29 -2.58 1.01
C GLN A 217 -6.88 -3.51 -0.13
N ILE A 218 -7.73 -3.63 -1.16
CA ILE A 218 -7.46 -4.48 -2.33
C ILE A 218 -6.24 -3.99 -3.11
N LEU A 219 -6.07 -2.68 -3.26
CA LEU A 219 -4.91 -2.12 -3.97
C LEU A 219 -3.61 -2.47 -3.23
N PHE A 220 -3.58 -2.31 -1.91
CA PHE A 220 -2.45 -2.72 -1.09
C PHE A 220 -2.13 -4.21 -1.25
N LEU A 221 -3.13 -5.08 -1.07
CA LEU A 221 -2.96 -6.53 -1.21
C LEU A 221 -2.47 -6.92 -2.61
N GLN A 222 -3.02 -6.30 -3.65
CA GLN A 222 -2.59 -6.52 -5.03
C GLN A 222 -1.12 -6.14 -5.22
N HIS A 223 -0.67 -5.00 -4.67
CA HIS A 223 0.75 -4.61 -4.72
C HIS A 223 1.64 -5.56 -3.91
N LEU A 224 1.17 -6.08 -2.77
CA LEU A 224 1.91 -7.05 -1.97
C LEU A 224 2.29 -8.29 -2.80
N VAL A 225 1.29 -8.94 -3.40
CA VAL A 225 1.53 -10.16 -4.19
C VAL A 225 2.19 -9.87 -5.53
N SER A 226 1.94 -8.69 -6.14
CA SER A 226 2.55 -8.36 -7.43
C SER A 226 4.05 -8.06 -7.35
N ASN A 227 4.56 -7.73 -6.15
CA ASN A 227 5.96 -7.34 -5.94
C ASN A 227 6.76 -8.38 -5.15
N GLY A 228 6.35 -9.66 -5.20
CA GLY A 228 7.09 -10.79 -4.63
C GLY A 228 7.03 -10.86 -3.10
N CYS A 229 6.01 -10.27 -2.49
CA CYS A 229 5.75 -10.38 -1.05
C CYS A 229 4.52 -11.25 -0.75
N GLY A 230 3.98 -12.03 -1.69
CA GLY A 230 2.77 -12.83 -1.44
C GLY A 230 2.99 -13.95 -0.42
N GLY A 231 4.21 -14.48 -0.29
CA GLY A 231 4.61 -15.42 0.76
C GLY A 231 4.33 -14.93 2.20
N VAL A 232 4.26 -13.61 2.41
CA VAL A 232 3.87 -13.01 3.69
C VAL A 232 2.52 -13.51 4.18
N LEU A 233 1.57 -13.76 3.27
CA LEU A 233 0.22 -14.20 3.60
C LEU A 233 0.17 -15.59 4.26
N PHE A 234 1.20 -16.40 4.05
CA PHE A 234 1.33 -17.75 4.62
C PHE A 234 2.27 -17.79 5.83
N SER A 235 2.82 -16.65 6.23
CA SER A 235 3.63 -16.55 7.44
C SER A 235 2.82 -16.88 8.68
N LYS A 236 3.50 -17.29 9.76
CA LYS A 236 2.86 -17.59 11.04
C LYS A 236 2.07 -16.39 11.59
N ASP A 237 2.52 -15.17 11.32
CA ASP A 237 1.94 -13.95 11.86
C ASP A 237 0.68 -13.51 11.08
N VAL A 238 0.59 -13.82 9.79
CA VAL A 238 -0.54 -13.39 8.93
C VAL A 238 -1.53 -14.52 8.64
N ALA A 239 -1.08 -15.78 8.63
CA ALA A 239 -1.92 -16.95 8.32
C ALA A 239 -3.25 -17.01 9.11
N PRO A 240 -3.32 -16.63 10.40
CA PRO A 240 -4.60 -16.62 11.13
C PRO A 240 -5.67 -15.70 10.53
N GLY A 241 -5.28 -14.63 9.82
CA GLY A 241 -6.21 -13.72 9.14
C GLY A 241 -6.38 -13.99 7.65
N LEU A 242 -5.73 -15.03 7.11
CA LEU A 242 -5.71 -15.31 5.68
C LEU A 242 -7.10 -15.56 5.10
N GLU A 243 -7.95 -16.33 5.79
CA GLU A 243 -9.32 -16.59 5.34
C GLU A 243 -10.12 -15.29 5.17
N GLY A 244 -10.02 -14.37 6.13
CA GLY A 244 -10.69 -13.06 6.05
C GLY A 244 -10.17 -12.21 4.88
N ILE A 245 -8.87 -12.22 4.63
CA ILE A 245 -8.25 -11.54 3.48
C ILE A 245 -8.76 -12.14 2.17
N LEU A 246 -8.78 -13.47 2.06
CA LEU A 246 -9.24 -14.18 0.87
C LEU A 246 -10.73 -13.91 0.62
N ASP A 247 -11.56 -13.90 1.65
CA ASP A 247 -12.99 -13.56 1.56
C ASP A 247 -13.23 -12.11 1.16
N LEU A 248 -12.43 -11.17 1.68
CA LEU A 248 -12.46 -9.77 1.25
C LEU A 248 -12.21 -9.67 -0.26
N VAL A 249 -11.13 -10.30 -0.73
CA VAL A 249 -10.75 -10.27 -2.16
C VAL A 249 -11.80 -10.94 -3.04
N ALA A 250 -12.28 -12.12 -2.65
CA ALA A 250 -13.24 -12.89 -3.43
C ALA A 250 -14.56 -12.12 -3.61
N ARG A 251 -15.11 -11.56 -2.53
CA ARG A 251 -16.31 -10.70 -2.61
C ARG A 251 -16.08 -9.46 -3.46
N GLY A 252 -14.88 -8.89 -3.41
CA GLY A 252 -14.52 -7.73 -4.24
C GLY A 252 -14.45 -8.00 -5.74
N MET A 253 -14.43 -9.25 -6.19
CA MET A 253 -14.51 -9.57 -7.61
C MET A 253 -15.87 -9.21 -8.22
N GLU A 254 -16.95 -9.23 -7.44
CA GLU A 254 -18.29 -8.86 -7.88
C GLU A 254 -18.52 -7.34 -7.90
N ILE A 255 -17.65 -6.59 -7.22
CA ILE A 255 -17.71 -5.12 -7.18
C ILE A 255 -16.92 -4.57 -8.35
N LYS A 256 -17.62 -3.94 -9.29
CA LYS A 256 -17.05 -3.41 -10.54
C LYS A 256 -15.81 -2.54 -10.27
N GLU A 257 -15.88 -1.67 -9.26
CA GLU A 257 -14.75 -0.91 -8.75
C GLU A 257 -13.81 -1.79 -7.94
N GLY A 258 -12.74 -2.30 -8.57
CA GLY A 258 -11.69 -3.05 -7.88
C GLY A 258 -11.61 -4.53 -8.27
N ALA A 259 -12.63 -5.08 -8.94
CA ALA A 259 -12.65 -6.46 -9.42
C ALA A 259 -11.36 -6.88 -10.13
N ARG A 260 -10.82 -6.02 -11.01
CA ARG A 260 -9.54 -6.29 -11.71
C ARG A 260 -8.40 -6.53 -10.73
N SER A 261 -8.26 -5.70 -9.69
CA SER A 261 -7.21 -5.83 -8.69
C SER A 261 -7.39 -7.08 -7.85
N CYS A 262 -8.63 -7.47 -7.52
CA CYS A 262 -8.93 -8.75 -6.86
C CYS A 262 -8.50 -9.94 -7.71
N VAL A 263 -8.79 -9.91 -9.02
CA VAL A 263 -8.41 -11.00 -9.94
C VAL A 263 -6.89 -11.07 -10.12
N ILE A 264 -6.22 -9.92 -10.22
CA ILE A 264 -4.74 -9.87 -10.26
C ILE A 264 -4.17 -10.47 -8.98
N PHE A 265 -4.74 -10.12 -7.81
CA PHE A 265 -4.32 -10.67 -6.53
C PHE A 265 -4.42 -12.19 -6.54
N MET A 266 -5.61 -12.73 -6.85
CA MET A 266 -5.83 -14.17 -6.81
C MET A 266 -4.97 -14.92 -7.82
N ARG A 267 -4.77 -14.37 -9.02
CA ARG A 267 -3.88 -14.95 -10.02
C ARG A 267 -2.45 -15.03 -9.50
N LYS A 268 -1.92 -13.92 -8.99
CA LYS A 268 -0.55 -13.86 -8.47
C LYS A 268 -0.36 -14.83 -7.31
N LEU A 269 -1.35 -14.94 -6.43
CA LEU A 269 -1.31 -15.90 -5.33
C LEU A 269 -1.35 -17.37 -5.80
N CYS A 270 -2.17 -17.68 -6.82
CA CYS A 270 -2.17 -19.02 -7.44
C CYS A 270 -0.84 -19.35 -8.14
N GLU A 271 -0.20 -18.36 -8.76
CA GLU A 271 1.13 -18.51 -9.36
C GLU A 271 2.18 -18.90 -8.30
N GLU A 272 2.13 -18.29 -7.11
CA GLU A 272 3.06 -18.53 -6.00
C GLU A 272 2.80 -19.84 -5.23
N VAL A 273 1.55 -20.13 -4.85
CA VAL A 273 1.21 -21.33 -4.04
C VAL A 273 1.47 -22.62 -4.82
N GLY A 274 1.21 -22.62 -6.13
CA GLY A 274 1.44 -23.78 -6.99
C GLY A 274 2.92 -24.13 -7.24
N GLY A 275 3.87 -23.41 -6.61
CA GLY A 275 5.31 -23.63 -6.71
C GLY A 275 5.94 -24.37 -5.51
N GLY A 276 5.16 -24.88 -4.54
CA GLY A 276 5.67 -25.64 -3.39
C GLY A 276 6.09 -24.79 -2.18
N GLY A 277 5.64 -23.53 -2.11
CA GLY A 277 5.97 -22.61 -1.00
C GLY A 277 5.06 -22.70 0.22
N ALA A 278 3.93 -23.42 0.13
CA ALA A 278 2.98 -23.61 1.24
C ALA A 278 3.09 -25.05 1.78
N GLY A 279 2.94 -25.24 3.09
CA GLY A 279 2.86 -26.59 3.66
C GLY A 279 1.64 -27.35 3.11
N GLU A 280 1.76 -28.67 2.93
CA GLU A 280 0.77 -29.51 2.22
C GLU A 280 -0.69 -29.28 2.66
N GLY A 281 -0.95 -29.09 3.97
CA GLY A 281 -2.29 -28.83 4.49
C GLY A 281 -2.85 -27.43 4.16
N VAL A 282 -1.98 -26.41 4.10
CA VAL A 282 -2.36 -25.03 3.77
C VAL A 282 -2.64 -24.89 2.28
N GLU A 283 -1.87 -25.59 1.45
CA GLU A 283 -2.08 -25.63 0.01
C GLU A 283 -3.44 -26.24 -0.34
N GLY A 284 -3.82 -27.36 0.28
CA GLY A 284 -5.13 -27.99 0.07
C GLY A 284 -6.30 -27.04 0.34
N ALA A 285 -6.32 -26.44 1.54
CA ALA A 285 -7.36 -25.49 1.95
C ALA A 285 -7.40 -24.24 1.06
N PHE A 286 -6.24 -23.74 0.60
CA PHE A 286 -6.19 -22.64 -0.35
C PHE A 286 -6.86 -23.00 -1.68
N TRP A 287 -6.56 -24.17 -2.25
CA TRP A 287 -7.20 -24.60 -3.49
C TRP A 287 -8.69 -24.89 -3.32
N ASP A 288 -9.11 -25.39 -2.15
CA ASP A 288 -10.54 -25.48 -1.80
C ASP A 288 -11.22 -24.12 -1.86
N PHE A 289 -10.59 -23.10 -1.28
CA PHE A 289 -11.09 -21.73 -1.34
C PHE A 289 -11.17 -21.20 -2.78
N VAL A 290 -10.12 -21.43 -3.58
CA VAL A 290 -10.07 -20.99 -4.98
C VAL A 290 -11.26 -21.54 -5.77
N PHE A 291 -11.47 -22.85 -5.74
CA PHE A 291 -12.52 -23.50 -6.53
C PHE A 291 -13.92 -23.26 -5.99
N ASN A 292 -14.11 -23.29 -4.67
CA ASN A 292 -15.44 -23.24 -4.07
C ASN A 292 -15.96 -21.82 -3.85
N ARG A 293 -15.06 -20.82 -3.76
CA ARG A 293 -15.44 -19.41 -3.53
C ARG A 293 -14.91 -18.48 -4.61
N SER A 294 -13.60 -18.39 -4.81
CA SER A 294 -13.01 -17.36 -5.68
C SER A 294 -13.48 -17.44 -7.12
N LEU A 295 -13.39 -18.62 -7.74
CA LEU A 295 -13.81 -18.80 -9.12
C LEU A 295 -15.32 -18.63 -9.29
N VAL A 296 -16.11 -18.97 -8.27
CA VAL A 296 -17.56 -18.75 -8.27
C VAL A 296 -17.88 -17.25 -8.28
N HIS A 297 -17.21 -16.46 -7.44
CA HIS A 297 -17.36 -15.00 -7.43
C HIS A 297 -16.91 -14.36 -8.75
N LEU A 298 -15.77 -14.78 -9.31
CA LEU A 298 -15.33 -14.34 -10.63
C LEU A 298 -16.38 -14.66 -11.71
N TRP A 299 -16.92 -15.86 -11.69
CA TRP A 299 -17.93 -16.28 -12.67
C TRP A 299 -19.22 -15.46 -12.56
N ARG A 300 -19.73 -15.27 -11.34
CA ARG A 300 -20.89 -14.39 -11.08
C ARG A 300 -20.63 -12.96 -11.52
N ALA A 301 -19.43 -12.43 -11.30
CA ALA A 301 -19.06 -11.10 -11.74
C ALA A 301 -19.06 -10.97 -13.27
N MET A 302 -18.59 -11.99 -13.99
CA MET A 302 -18.54 -11.97 -15.46
C MET A 302 -19.91 -12.21 -16.12
N MET A 303 -20.73 -13.08 -15.53
CA MET A 303 -22.06 -13.44 -16.07
C MET A 303 -23.20 -12.59 -15.49
N GLY A 304 -22.91 -11.72 -14.52
CA GLY A 304 -23.90 -10.88 -13.85
C GLY A 304 -24.35 -9.70 -14.71
N LYS A 305 -25.52 -9.15 -14.38
CA LYS A 305 -26.13 -8.01 -15.09
C LYS A 305 -25.27 -6.73 -15.10
N GLY A 306 -24.29 -6.63 -14.19
CA GLY A 306 -23.35 -5.50 -14.12
C GLY A 306 -22.20 -5.56 -15.11
N PHE A 307 -21.99 -6.70 -15.79
CA PHE A 307 -20.92 -6.87 -16.76
C PHE A 307 -21.37 -6.43 -18.15
N SER A 308 -20.53 -5.64 -18.84
CA SER A 308 -20.78 -5.23 -20.23
C SER A 308 -19.59 -5.49 -21.11
N ALA A 309 -19.79 -6.25 -22.20
CA ALA A 309 -18.75 -6.48 -23.21
C ALA A 309 -18.37 -5.20 -24.00
N LYS A 310 -19.13 -4.11 -23.85
CA LYS A 310 -18.81 -2.79 -24.41
C LYS A 310 -17.98 -1.93 -23.45
N ASP A 311 -17.92 -2.30 -22.17
CA ASP A 311 -17.15 -1.57 -21.16
C ASP A 311 -15.69 -2.03 -21.14
N ALA A 312 -14.78 -1.09 -21.40
CA ALA A 312 -13.34 -1.35 -21.41
C ALA A 312 -12.81 -1.89 -20.06
N GLN A 313 -13.39 -1.48 -18.92
CA GLN A 313 -13.01 -2.00 -17.61
C GLN A 313 -13.45 -3.45 -17.43
N CYS A 314 -14.68 -3.79 -17.82
CA CYS A 314 -15.16 -5.17 -17.82
C CYS A 314 -14.29 -6.06 -18.71
N LEU A 315 -13.91 -5.58 -19.90
CA LEU A 315 -13.02 -6.31 -20.81
C LEU A 315 -11.61 -6.51 -20.23
N ARG A 316 -11.07 -5.53 -19.50
CA ARG A 316 -9.79 -5.68 -18.78
C ARG A 316 -9.89 -6.70 -17.66
N THR A 317 -10.95 -6.66 -16.86
CA THR A 317 -11.20 -7.65 -15.80
C THR A 317 -11.34 -9.05 -16.40
N LEU A 318 -12.08 -9.21 -17.50
CA LEU A 318 -12.22 -10.48 -18.21
C LEU A 318 -10.89 -11.02 -18.71
N ALA A 319 -10.00 -10.16 -19.23
CA ALA A 319 -8.66 -10.59 -19.63
C ALA A 319 -7.85 -11.12 -18.43
N GLU A 320 -7.89 -10.44 -17.29
CA GLU A 320 -7.25 -10.95 -16.07
C GLU A 320 -7.92 -12.25 -15.56
N GLY A 321 -9.24 -12.37 -15.70
CA GLY A 321 -10.01 -13.56 -15.32
C GLY A 321 -9.63 -14.76 -16.18
N ALA A 322 -9.50 -14.57 -17.49
CA ALA A 322 -9.00 -15.58 -18.41
C ALA A 322 -7.59 -16.06 -18.02
N ARG A 323 -6.69 -15.13 -17.67
CA ARG A 323 -5.35 -15.47 -17.17
C ARG A 323 -5.39 -16.27 -15.88
N LEU A 324 -6.24 -15.89 -14.92
CA LEU A 324 -6.43 -16.66 -13.70
C LEU A 324 -6.89 -18.08 -14.00
N MET A 325 -7.87 -18.25 -14.90
CA MET A 325 -8.38 -19.58 -15.27
C MET A 325 -7.29 -20.46 -15.91
N VAL A 326 -6.44 -19.89 -16.76
CA VAL A 326 -5.29 -20.59 -17.34
C VAL A 326 -4.31 -21.03 -16.24
N VAL A 327 -3.92 -20.13 -15.33
CA VAL A 327 -3.03 -20.46 -14.21
C VAL A 327 -3.62 -21.56 -13.34
N VAL A 328 -4.90 -21.47 -12.98
CA VAL A 328 -5.56 -22.49 -12.15
C VAL A 328 -5.56 -23.84 -12.86
N ARG A 329 -5.88 -23.87 -14.16
CA ARG A 329 -5.82 -25.11 -14.94
C ARG A 329 -4.41 -25.71 -14.94
N GLU A 330 -3.39 -24.91 -15.22
CA GLU A 330 -2.00 -25.39 -15.27
C GLU A 330 -1.52 -25.94 -13.92
N ARG A 331 -1.99 -25.37 -12.81
CA ARG A 331 -1.63 -25.83 -11.47
C ARG A 331 -2.48 -27.00 -10.97
N ARG A 332 -3.74 -27.13 -11.42
CA ARG A 332 -4.75 -28.08 -10.92
C ARG A 332 -5.68 -28.57 -12.03
N THR A 333 -5.13 -29.25 -13.03
CA THR A 333 -5.84 -29.69 -14.24
C THR A 333 -7.12 -30.47 -13.94
N GLU A 334 -7.05 -31.57 -13.19
CA GLU A 334 -8.23 -32.44 -12.95
C GLU A 334 -9.36 -31.72 -12.23
N ARG A 335 -9.01 -30.96 -11.18
CA ARG A 335 -9.97 -30.18 -10.40
C ARG A 335 -10.57 -29.03 -11.21
N PHE A 336 -9.78 -28.43 -12.09
CA PHE A 336 -10.26 -27.45 -13.06
C PHE A 336 -11.26 -28.05 -14.05
N MET A 337 -11.00 -29.26 -14.57
CA MET A 337 -11.96 -29.94 -15.45
C MET A 337 -13.29 -30.18 -14.73
N GLY A 338 -13.25 -30.66 -13.49
CA GLY A 338 -14.45 -30.85 -12.67
C GLY A 338 -15.21 -29.54 -12.40
N PHE A 339 -14.49 -28.45 -12.15
CA PHE A 339 -15.09 -27.12 -12.02
C PHE A 339 -15.80 -26.67 -13.30
N VAL A 340 -15.12 -26.79 -14.46
CA VAL A 340 -15.70 -26.42 -15.77
C VAL A 340 -16.93 -27.26 -16.09
N ASP A 341 -16.93 -28.55 -15.76
CA ASP A 341 -18.10 -29.41 -15.91
C ASP A 341 -19.27 -28.96 -15.01
N ALA A 342 -18.99 -28.55 -13.77
CA ALA A 342 -19.99 -28.00 -12.86
C ALA A 342 -20.56 -26.64 -13.31
N LEU A 343 -19.82 -25.84 -14.10
CA LEU A 343 -20.31 -24.56 -14.64
C LEU A 343 -21.55 -24.73 -15.53
N SER A 344 -21.69 -25.88 -16.19
CA SER A 344 -22.87 -26.22 -17.00
C SER A 344 -24.18 -26.21 -16.20
N GLY A 345 -24.11 -26.42 -14.88
CA GLY A 345 -25.24 -26.35 -13.96
C GLY A 345 -25.46 -24.96 -13.32
N PHE A 346 -24.48 -24.05 -13.40
CA PHE A 346 -24.54 -22.73 -12.76
C PHE A 346 -25.16 -21.64 -13.64
N VAL A 347 -25.08 -21.77 -14.97
CA VAL A 347 -25.50 -20.73 -15.91
C VAL A 347 -26.23 -21.36 -17.10
N GLY A 348 -27.52 -21.02 -17.23
CA GLY A 348 -28.47 -21.63 -18.16
C GLY A 348 -28.22 -21.45 -19.66
N ASP A 349 -27.13 -20.81 -20.11
CA ASP A 349 -26.94 -20.46 -21.54
C ASP A 349 -25.57 -20.81 -22.14
N ILE A 350 -24.58 -21.29 -21.37
CA ILE A 350 -23.31 -21.74 -21.98
C ILE A 350 -23.50 -23.17 -22.47
N LYS A 351 -23.80 -23.29 -23.77
CA LYS A 351 -23.93 -24.58 -24.47
C LYS A 351 -22.73 -25.47 -24.14
N GLY A 352 -22.96 -26.78 -23.93
CA GLY A 352 -21.90 -27.75 -23.60
C GLY A 352 -20.71 -27.77 -24.57
N ARG A 353 -20.90 -27.32 -25.82
CA ARG A 353 -19.80 -27.09 -26.78
C ARG A 353 -18.80 -26.02 -26.34
N GLU A 354 -19.26 -24.90 -25.77
CA GLU A 354 -18.38 -23.84 -25.29
C GLU A 354 -17.69 -24.24 -23.98
N VAL A 355 -18.38 -24.98 -23.09
CA VAL A 355 -17.79 -25.60 -21.88
C VAL A 355 -16.62 -26.52 -22.25
N ASN A 356 -16.81 -27.40 -23.25
CA ASN A 356 -15.75 -28.29 -23.71
C ASN A 356 -14.56 -27.55 -24.31
N ARG A 357 -14.76 -26.39 -24.95
CA ARG A 357 -13.67 -25.56 -25.47
C ARG A 357 -12.86 -24.90 -24.35
N MET A 358 -13.48 -24.56 -23.22
CA MET A 358 -12.77 -23.95 -22.08
C MET A 358 -11.70 -24.88 -21.48
N LYS A 359 -11.90 -26.20 -21.54
CA LYS A 359 -10.97 -27.20 -21.00
C LYS A 359 -9.54 -27.07 -21.58
N GLY A 360 -9.43 -26.76 -22.86
CA GLY A 360 -8.16 -26.58 -23.57
C GLY A 360 -7.80 -25.14 -23.94
N ALA A 361 -8.66 -24.16 -23.62
CA ALA A 361 -8.52 -22.79 -24.12
C ALA A 361 -7.26 -22.07 -23.60
N ASN A 362 -6.54 -21.38 -24.48
CA ASN A 362 -5.56 -20.37 -24.04
C ASN A 362 -6.26 -19.08 -23.56
N GLU A 363 -5.50 -18.09 -23.08
CA GLU A 363 -6.06 -16.81 -22.57
C GLU A 363 -7.01 -16.14 -23.57
N GLY A 364 -6.61 -16.06 -24.84
CA GLY A 364 -7.39 -15.42 -25.91
C GLY A 364 -8.68 -16.19 -26.20
N GLU A 365 -8.58 -17.51 -26.32
CA GLU A 365 -9.72 -18.39 -26.58
C GLU A 365 -10.74 -18.33 -25.44
N PHE A 366 -10.28 -18.36 -24.18
CA PHE A 366 -11.17 -18.31 -23.02
C PHE A 366 -11.96 -16.99 -22.97
N LYS A 367 -11.25 -15.88 -23.22
CA LYS A 367 -11.86 -14.55 -23.34
C LYS A 367 -12.91 -14.50 -24.45
N ASP A 368 -12.62 -15.08 -25.61
CA ASP A 368 -13.55 -15.07 -26.74
C ASP A 368 -14.76 -15.98 -26.51
N ILE A 369 -14.59 -17.11 -25.83
CA ILE A 369 -15.70 -17.98 -25.41
C ILE A 369 -16.66 -17.20 -24.50
N ILE A 370 -16.15 -16.56 -23.44
CA ILE A 370 -17.01 -15.79 -22.52
C ILE A 370 -17.67 -14.62 -23.23
N LYS A 371 -16.93 -13.88 -24.08
CA LYS A 371 -17.53 -12.80 -24.87
C LYS A 371 -18.69 -13.27 -25.74
N ARG A 372 -18.55 -14.42 -26.42
CA ARG A 372 -19.64 -14.99 -27.22
C ARG A 372 -20.82 -15.41 -26.38
N ALA A 373 -20.57 -15.99 -25.20
CA ALA A 373 -21.62 -16.35 -24.27
C ALA A 373 -22.42 -15.14 -23.77
N LEU A 374 -21.77 -13.97 -23.62
CA LEU A 374 -22.42 -12.73 -23.19
C LEU A 374 -23.16 -11.97 -24.31
N MET A 375 -22.94 -12.35 -25.58
CA MET A 375 -23.59 -11.72 -26.74
C MET A 375 -24.80 -12.52 -27.26
N GLN A 376 -24.98 -13.76 -26.77
CA GLN A 376 -26.18 -14.57 -26.99
C GLN A 376 -27.20 -14.23 -25.91
#